data_AF-A0A538SVW1-F1
#
_entry.id   AF-A0A538SVW1-F1
#
_cell.length_a   1.000
_cell.length_b   1.000
_cell.length_c   1.000
_cell.angle_alpha   90.00
_cell.angle_beta   90.00
_cell.angle_gamma   90.00
#
_symmetry.space_group_name_H-M   'P 1'
#
loop_
_entity.id
_entity.type
_entity.pdbx_description
1 polymer ?
#
loop_
_entity_poly.entity_id
_entity_poly.type
_entity_poly.pdbx_seq_one_letter_code
_entity_poly.pdbx_strand_id
1 'polypeptide(L)'
;EQAIAREALRLAFEQHKSLAVGLKGVQTERTISDIMSQTESGASLVNLRDLGLLVGSGGVLSHAPRRVQAALMMVDAFLPEGLTQLAVDSIFMAPQLGVLSTVHEEAATQVFERDCLIRLGAVLAPVGAGKPGQPCTRVTVSASDLAPVTRTVPYGELVLMPLPQSGVARIEATPERGFDLGAGKGRPLDATVPGGVVGLIVDARGRQPFALPADRTARIERLRAWNRALGAYPREV
;
A
#
# COMPACT_ATOMS: atom_id res chain seq x y z
N GLU A 1 -20.19 5.32 -4.30
CA GLU A 1 -18.98 6.19 -4.27
C GLU A 1 -17.68 5.40 -4.16
N GLN A 2 -17.44 4.60 -3.10
CA GLN A 2 -16.14 3.92 -2.92
C GLN A 2 -15.71 3.01 -4.08
N ALA A 3 -16.64 2.28 -4.71
CA ALA A 3 -16.33 1.47 -5.89
C ALA A 3 -15.86 2.31 -7.08
N ILE A 4 -16.50 3.47 -7.31
CA ILE A 4 -16.13 4.42 -8.35
C ILE A 4 -14.76 5.02 -8.04
N ALA A 5 -14.50 5.37 -6.77
CA ALA A 5 -13.20 5.90 -6.35
C ALA A 5 -12.06 4.89 -6.57
N ARG A 6 -12.26 3.60 -6.27
CA ARG A 6 -11.27 2.54 -6.56
C ARG A 6 -10.90 2.50 -8.04
N GLU A 7 -11.91 2.52 -8.92
CA GLU A 7 -11.70 2.45 -10.36
C GLU A 7 -11.08 3.73 -10.91
N ALA A 8 -11.53 4.90 -10.45
CA ALA A 8 -10.94 6.19 -10.83
C ALA A 8 -9.46 6.27 -10.44
N LEU A 9 -9.11 5.83 -9.22
CA LEU A 9 -7.72 5.76 -8.76
C LEU A 9 -6.89 4.77 -9.59
N ARG A 10 -7.44 3.59 -9.91
CA ARG A 10 -6.76 2.59 -10.75
C ARG A 10 -6.44 3.14 -12.14
N LEU A 11 -7.43 3.75 -12.80
CA LEU A 11 -7.26 4.35 -14.13
C LEU A 11 -6.29 5.54 -14.09
N ALA A 12 -6.39 6.41 -13.09
CA ALA A 12 -5.46 7.51 -12.90
C ALA A 12 -4.02 7.01 -12.67
N PHE A 13 -3.85 5.92 -11.93
CA PHE A 13 -2.55 5.31 -11.70
C PHE A 13 -1.95 4.68 -12.96
N GLU A 14 -2.77 3.99 -13.76
CA GLU A 14 -2.35 3.47 -15.07
C GLU A 14 -1.90 4.60 -16.00
N GLN A 15 -2.68 5.69 -16.06
CA GLN A 15 -2.30 6.89 -16.81
C GLN A 15 -0.99 7.47 -16.28
N HIS A 16 -0.85 7.64 -14.95
CA HIS A 16 0.36 8.18 -14.36
C HIS A 16 1.60 7.34 -14.71
N LYS A 17 1.53 6.00 -14.64
CA LYS A 17 2.62 5.11 -15.04
C LYS A 17 3.05 5.29 -16.50
N SER A 18 2.10 5.60 -17.38
CA SER A 18 2.38 5.87 -18.81
C SER A 18 3.09 7.21 -19.06
N LEU A 19 2.93 8.17 -18.15
CA LEU A 19 3.54 9.50 -18.23
C LEU A 19 4.88 9.54 -17.49
N ALA A 20 4.97 8.88 -16.34
CA ALA A 20 6.16 8.77 -15.52
C ALA A 20 7.10 7.69 -16.09
N VAL A 21 7.67 7.96 -17.27
CA VAL A 21 8.57 7.05 -17.98
C VAL A 21 9.94 7.69 -18.20
N GLY A 22 10.97 6.86 -18.38
CA GLY A 22 12.28 7.34 -18.82
C GLY A 22 12.19 8.08 -20.17
N LEU A 23 13.13 8.99 -20.41
CA LEU A 23 13.20 9.79 -21.64
C LEU A 23 13.15 8.90 -22.90
N LYS A 24 12.16 9.12 -23.76
CA LYS A 24 12.05 8.45 -25.06
C LYS A 24 12.79 9.28 -26.11
N GLY A 25 13.74 8.68 -26.82
CA GLY A 25 14.38 9.29 -28.00
C GLY A 25 15.63 10.15 -27.74
N VAL A 26 16.14 10.21 -26.51
CA VAL A 26 17.46 10.83 -26.24
C VAL A 26 18.55 9.80 -26.54
N GLN A 27 19.52 10.14 -27.40
CA GLN A 27 20.73 9.34 -27.55
C GLN A 27 21.56 9.47 -26.26
N THR A 28 21.39 8.52 -25.35
CA THR A 28 22.36 8.32 -24.27
C THR A 28 23.68 7.87 -24.92
N GLU A 29 24.82 8.49 -24.58
CA GLU A 29 26.14 7.95 -24.94
C GLU A 29 26.24 6.54 -24.36
N ARG A 30 26.20 5.52 -25.21
CA ARG A 30 26.15 4.12 -24.78
C ARG A 30 27.57 3.62 -24.56
N THR A 31 27.89 3.28 -23.33
CA THR A 31 29.07 2.49 -23.01
C THR A 31 28.79 1.01 -23.34
N ILE A 32 29.82 0.19 -23.61
CA ILE A 32 29.65 -1.26 -23.86
C ILE A 32 28.88 -1.93 -22.70
N SER A 33 29.03 -1.42 -21.48
CA SER A 33 28.30 -1.84 -20.29
C SER A 33 26.79 -1.61 -20.37
N ASP A 34 26.34 -0.53 -21.02
CA ASP A 34 24.92 -0.15 -21.11
C ASP A 34 24.14 -1.02 -22.12
N ILE A 35 24.86 -1.65 -23.05
CA ILE A 35 24.28 -2.61 -24.02
C ILE A 35 23.90 -3.92 -23.31
N MET A 36 24.59 -4.27 -22.22
CA MET A 36 24.32 -5.49 -21.45
C MET A 36 23.17 -5.32 -20.44
N SER A 37 22.94 -4.10 -19.94
CA SER A 37 21.77 -3.75 -19.12
C SER A 37 20.65 -3.19 -20.00
N GLN A 38 19.95 -4.06 -20.73
CA GLN A 38 18.75 -3.68 -21.49
C GLN A 38 17.66 -3.12 -20.55
N THR A 39 17.69 -1.82 -20.29
CA THR A 39 16.55 -1.10 -19.71
C THR A 39 15.79 -0.49 -20.88
N GLU A 40 14.60 -1.00 -21.17
CA GLU A 40 13.79 -0.54 -22.29
C GLU A 40 13.49 0.96 -22.16
N SER A 41 13.82 1.74 -23.19
CA SER A 41 13.44 3.15 -23.25
C SER A 41 11.92 3.29 -23.12
N GLY A 42 11.46 4.12 -22.18
CA GLY A 42 10.03 4.29 -21.92
C GLY A 42 9.42 3.34 -20.88
N ALA A 43 10.22 2.57 -20.15
CA ALA A 43 9.77 1.90 -18.93
C ALA A 43 9.31 2.92 -17.89
N SER A 44 8.29 2.55 -17.10
CA SER A 44 7.78 3.40 -16.01
C SER A 44 8.83 3.52 -14.90
N LEU A 45 9.02 4.74 -14.40
CA LEU A 45 9.85 5.04 -13.24
C LEU A 45 9.16 4.64 -11.91
N VAL A 46 7.87 4.28 -11.97
CA VAL A 46 7.10 3.89 -10.79
C VAL A 46 7.38 2.42 -10.46
N ASN A 47 8.20 2.20 -9.43
CA ASN A 47 8.40 0.88 -8.85
C ASN A 47 7.53 0.68 -7.59
N LEU A 48 6.60 -0.26 -7.65
CA LEU A 48 5.71 -0.59 -6.52
C LEU A 48 6.43 -1.28 -5.36
N ARG A 49 7.59 -1.91 -5.60
CA ARG A 49 8.40 -2.57 -4.56
C ARG A 49 9.19 -1.58 -3.70
N ASP A 50 9.51 -0.43 -4.28
CA ASP A 50 10.28 0.63 -3.63
C ASP A 50 9.36 1.78 -3.15
N LEU A 51 8.04 1.59 -3.22
CA LEU A 51 7.06 2.60 -2.81
C LEU A 51 6.97 2.68 -1.28
N GLY A 52 7.68 3.65 -0.70
CA GLY A 52 7.74 3.84 0.75
C GLY A 52 6.46 4.38 1.39
N LEU A 53 5.75 5.31 0.74
CA LEU A 53 4.55 5.96 1.26
C LEU A 53 3.56 6.26 0.14
N LEU A 54 2.29 5.95 0.38
CA LEU A 54 1.16 6.34 -0.45
C LEU A 54 0.25 7.27 0.36
N VAL A 55 0.05 8.48 -0.16
CA VAL A 55 -0.81 9.51 0.45
C VAL A 55 -2.07 9.67 -0.39
N GLY A 56 -3.22 9.32 0.17
CA GLY A 56 -4.52 9.54 -0.44
C GLY A 56 -5.03 10.95 -0.19
N SER A 57 -5.45 11.66 -1.23
CA SER A 57 -6.05 12.99 -1.11
C SER A 57 -7.35 13.07 -1.93
N GLY A 58 -8.24 13.96 -1.54
CA GLY A 58 -9.53 14.19 -2.20
C GLY A 58 -10.74 13.65 -1.42
N GLY A 59 -11.91 14.25 -1.66
CA GLY A 59 -13.08 14.15 -0.78
C GLY A 59 -13.47 12.74 -0.34
N VAL A 60 -13.47 11.76 -1.25
CA VAL A 60 -13.86 10.36 -0.91
C VAL A 60 -12.85 9.68 0.02
N LEU A 61 -11.55 9.98 -0.09
CA LEU A 61 -10.51 9.44 0.79
C LEU A 61 -10.44 10.20 2.12
N SER A 62 -10.52 11.53 2.05
CA SER A 62 -10.43 12.44 3.20
C SER A 62 -11.65 12.31 4.13
N HIS A 63 -12.84 12.05 3.59
CA HIS A 63 -14.10 11.93 4.34
C HIS A 63 -14.68 10.52 4.41
N ALA A 64 -13.88 9.47 4.13
CA ALA A 64 -14.34 8.10 4.30
C ALA A 64 -14.85 7.88 5.75
N PRO A 65 -16.09 7.38 5.96
CA PRO A 65 -16.68 7.23 7.29
C PRO A 65 -15.81 6.43 8.28
N ARG A 66 -15.03 5.48 7.77
CA ARG A 66 -13.99 4.79 8.51
C ARG A 66 -12.66 4.90 7.77
N ARG A 67 -11.59 5.22 8.49
CA ARG A 67 -10.23 5.34 7.91
C ARG A 67 -9.74 4.06 7.22
N VAL A 68 -10.19 2.89 7.68
CA VAL A 68 -9.90 1.60 7.02
C VAL A 68 -10.50 1.50 5.61
N GLN A 69 -11.62 2.19 5.34
CA GLN A 69 -12.21 2.22 4.00
C GLN A 69 -11.33 3.02 3.03
N ALA A 70 -10.75 4.14 3.48
CA ALA A 70 -9.76 4.88 2.70
C ALA A 70 -8.52 4.03 2.43
N ALA A 71 -7.96 3.39 3.45
CA ALA A 71 -6.84 2.45 3.30
C ALA A 71 -7.17 1.35 2.26
N LEU A 72 -8.31 0.69 2.40
CA LEU A 72 -8.71 -0.39 1.51
C LEU A 72 -8.96 0.10 0.07
N MET A 73 -9.51 1.30 -0.14
CA MET A 73 -9.66 1.88 -1.48
C MET A 73 -8.30 2.07 -2.16
N MET A 74 -7.31 2.58 -1.43
CA MET A 74 -5.96 2.78 -1.96
C MET A 74 -5.25 1.44 -2.23
N VAL A 75 -5.34 0.48 -1.29
CA VAL A 75 -4.73 -0.84 -1.47
C VAL A 75 -5.30 -1.56 -2.70
N ASP A 76 -6.61 -1.48 -2.94
CA ASP A 76 -7.22 -2.12 -4.11
C ASP A 76 -6.89 -1.40 -5.43
N ALA A 77 -6.76 -0.07 -5.41
CA ALA A 77 -6.51 0.70 -6.61
C ALA A 77 -5.05 0.62 -7.07
N PHE A 78 -4.10 0.72 -6.14
CA PHE A 78 -2.67 0.81 -6.45
C PHE A 78 -1.94 -0.53 -6.39
N LEU A 79 -2.54 -1.54 -5.74
CA LEU A 79 -1.95 -2.86 -5.52
C LEU A 79 -0.47 -2.80 -5.07
N PRO A 80 -0.14 -2.15 -3.94
CA PRO A 80 1.26 -2.03 -3.49
C PRO A 80 1.95 -3.39 -3.35
N GLU A 81 3.28 -3.41 -3.48
CA GLU A 81 4.10 -4.62 -3.43
C GLU A 81 5.13 -4.52 -2.31
N GLY A 82 5.24 -5.53 -1.46
CA GLY A 82 6.08 -5.47 -0.28
C GLY A 82 5.46 -4.59 0.82
N LEU A 83 6.28 -3.81 1.51
CA LEU A 83 5.85 -2.96 2.61
C LEU A 83 5.69 -1.50 2.16
N THR A 84 4.48 -0.97 2.25
CA THR A 84 4.18 0.43 1.89
C THR A 84 3.40 1.11 3.00
N GLN A 85 3.82 2.31 3.41
CA GLN A 85 3.08 3.13 4.38
C GLN A 85 1.86 3.78 3.71
N LEU A 86 0.80 3.99 4.50
CA LEU A 86 -0.44 4.61 4.04
C LEU A 86 -0.75 5.84 4.88
N ALA A 87 -1.10 6.94 4.22
CA ALA A 87 -1.62 8.14 4.86
C ALA A 87 -2.72 8.78 4.02
N VAL A 88 -3.44 9.75 4.60
CA VAL A 88 -4.34 10.62 3.85
C VAL A 88 -4.08 12.08 4.18
N ASP A 89 -4.20 12.94 3.19
CA ASP A 89 -4.41 14.38 3.37
C ASP A 89 -5.89 14.59 3.70
N SER A 90 -6.17 14.87 4.96
CA SER A 90 -7.53 14.89 5.50
C SER A 90 -8.26 16.20 5.29
N ILE A 91 -7.55 17.29 4.98
CA ILE A 91 -8.12 18.64 4.81
C ILE A 91 -8.01 19.11 3.34
N PHE A 92 -7.36 18.34 2.47
CA PHE A 92 -7.20 18.66 1.05
C PHE A 92 -6.41 19.97 0.83
N MET A 93 -5.39 20.19 1.66
CA MET A 93 -4.57 21.40 1.63
C MET A 93 -3.16 21.17 1.10
N ALA A 94 -2.78 19.93 0.75
CA ALA A 94 -1.43 19.65 0.26
C ALA A 94 -1.01 20.55 -0.93
N PRO A 95 -1.86 20.80 -1.96
CA PRO A 95 -1.48 21.70 -3.06
C PRO A 95 -1.24 23.14 -2.60
N GLN A 96 -2.08 23.68 -1.72
CA GLN A 96 -2.00 25.06 -1.22
C GLN A 96 -0.77 25.23 -0.32
N LEU A 97 -0.48 24.23 0.53
CA LEU A 97 0.72 24.21 1.37
C LEU A 97 1.99 24.08 0.54
N GLY A 98 1.94 23.39 -0.62
CA GLY A 98 3.03 23.37 -1.58
C GLY A 98 3.33 24.74 -2.22
N VAL A 99 2.32 25.60 -2.38
CA VAL A 99 2.57 27.00 -2.78
C VAL A 99 3.16 27.79 -1.62
N LEU A 100 2.59 27.66 -0.41
CA LEU A 100 3.07 28.35 0.79
C LEU A 100 4.52 27.98 1.12
N SER A 101 4.95 26.74 0.86
CA SER A 101 6.31 26.30 1.17
C SER A 101 7.39 27.05 0.37
N THR A 102 7.03 27.68 -0.74
CA THR A 102 7.97 28.53 -1.51
C THR A 102 8.35 29.83 -0.81
N VAL A 103 7.56 30.26 0.18
CA VAL A 103 7.78 31.49 0.96
C VAL A 103 7.99 31.21 2.45
N HIS A 104 7.33 30.19 3.01
CA HIS A 104 7.38 29.81 4.42
C HIS A 104 7.38 28.28 4.59
N GLU A 105 8.50 27.64 4.21
CA GLU A 105 8.68 26.19 4.23
C GLU A 105 8.38 25.54 5.59
N GLU A 106 8.93 26.10 6.67
CA GLU A 106 8.75 25.54 8.02
C GLU A 106 7.28 25.55 8.46
N ALA A 107 6.59 26.68 8.25
CA ALA A 107 5.18 26.79 8.61
C ALA A 107 4.30 25.86 7.76
N ALA A 108 4.54 25.79 6.45
CA ALA A 108 3.82 24.89 5.55
C ALA A 108 4.00 23.42 5.96
N THR A 109 5.22 23.04 6.31
CA THR A 109 5.55 21.68 6.77
C THR A 109 4.86 21.36 8.08
N GLN A 110 4.93 22.26 9.07
CA GLN A 110 4.28 22.05 10.36
C GLN A 110 2.76 21.86 10.23
N VAL A 111 2.10 22.69 9.42
CA VAL A 111 0.64 22.57 9.15
C VAL A 111 0.34 21.26 8.42
N PHE A 112 1.15 20.89 7.43
CA PHE A 112 0.92 19.64 6.70
C PHE A 112 1.04 18.42 7.61
N GLU A 113 2.10 18.34 8.41
CA GLU A 113 2.36 17.19 9.26
C GLU A 113 1.40 17.07 10.45
N ARG A 114 1.00 18.21 11.05
CA ARG A 114 0.17 18.21 12.26
C ARG A 114 -1.32 18.22 11.96
N ASP A 115 -1.74 18.99 10.96
CA ASP A 115 -3.16 19.26 10.72
C ASP A 115 -3.71 18.48 9.53
N CYS A 116 -2.91 18.24 8.49
CA CYS A 116 -3.40 17.63 7.26
C CYS A 116 -3.18 16.10 7.21
N LEU A 117 -1.97 15.65 7.55
CA LEU A 117 -1.52 14.28 7.31
C LEU A 117 -1.99 13.31 8.41
N ILE A 118 -2.95 12.44 8.09
CA ILE A 118 -3.35 11.35 8.97
C ILE A 118 -2.67 10.06 8.52
N ARG A 119 -1.79 9.52 9.37
CA ARG A 119 -1.17 8.20 9.19
C ARG A 119 -2.22 7.11 9.39
N LEU A 120 -2.45 6.30 8.37
CA LEU A 120 -3.36 5.15 8.44
C LEU A 120 -2.61 3.93 9.00
N GLY A 121 -1.34 3.78 8.69
CA GLY A 121 -0.51 2.65 9.08
C GLY A 121 0.29 2.15 7.88
N ALA A 122 0.32 0.84 7.66
CA ALA A 122 1.04 0.25 6.54
C ALA A 122 0.28 -0.92 5.91
N VAL A 123 0.65 -1.27 4.69
CA VAL A 123 0.26 -2.51 4.03
C VAL A 123 1.50 -3.35 3.77
N LEU A 124 1.45 -4.63 4.11
CA LEU A 124 2.43 -5.64 3.73
C LEU A 124 1.78 -6.59 2.72
N ALA A 125 2.21 -6.54 1.46
CA ALA A 125 1.62 -7.26 0.34
C ALA A 125 2.66 -8.18 -0.32
N PRO A 126 2.68 -9.48 0.01
CA PRO A 126 3.60 -10.43 -0.61
C PRO A 126 3.35 -10.56 -2.12
N VAL A 127 4.43 -10.55 -2.90
CA VAL A 127 4.42 -10.74 -4.34
C VAL A 127 4.61 -12.20 -4.70
N GLY A 128 3.76 -12.72 -5.56
CA GLY A 128 3.76 -14.12 -5.97
C GLY A 128 2.35 -14.70 -6.06
N ALA A 129 2.26 -15.84 -6.74
CA ALA A 129 1.04 -16.61 -6.92
C ALA A 129 0.96 -17.77 -5.92
N GLY A 130 -0.25 -18.15 -5.56
CA GLY A 130 -0.48 -19.24 -4.62
C GLY A 130 -1.83 -19.92 -4.76
N LYS A 131 -1.99 -21.05 -4.07
CA LYS A 131 -3.28 -21.70 -3.91
C LYS A 131 -4.03 -21.07 -2.73
N PRO A 132 -5.33 -20.74 -2.87
CA PRO A 132 -6.11 -20.22 -1.76
C PRO A 132 -5.98 -21.08 -0.50
N GLY A 133 -5.75 -20.44 0.65
CA GLY A 133 -5.64 -21.10 1.95
C GLY A 133 -4.26 -21.67 2.30
N GLN A 134 -3.31 -21.77 1.35
CA GLN A 134 -1.95 -22.18 1.69
C GLN A 134 -1.25 -21.06 2.50
N PRO A 135 -0.28 -21.37 3.38
CA PRO A 135 0.51 -20.34 4.05
C PRO A 135 1.19 -19.39 3.04
N CYS A 136 1.11 -18.08 3.29
CA CYS A 136 1.74 -17.07 2.45
C CYS A 136 2.89 -16.37 3.18
N THR A 137 2.61 -15.83 4.37
CA THR A 137 3.61 -15.16 5.19
C THR A 137 3.27 -15.26 6.67
N ARG A 138 4.29 -15.35 7.52
CA ARG A 138 4.17 -15.21 8.98
C ARG A 138 4.68 -13.84 9.38
N VAL A 139 3.85 -13.06 10.07
CA VAL A 139 4.13 -11.67 10.45
C VAL A 139 4.04 -11.52 11.96
N THR A 140 5.03 -10.86 12.56
CA THR A 140 5.05 -10.42 13.95
C THR A 140 5.09 -8.91 13.99
N VAL A 141 4.21 -8.32 14.79
CA VAL A 141 4.22 -6.88 15.09
C VAL A 141 4.53 -6.68 16.56
N SER A 142 5.42 -5.75 16.87
CA SER A 142 5.76 -5.37 18.24
C SER A 142 5.96 -3.85 18.35
N ALA A 143 5.53 -3.27 19.47
CA ALA A 143 5.77 -1.87 19.82
C ALA A 143 5.93 -1.73 21.34
N SER A 144 6.40 -0.59 21.83
CA SER A 144 6.61 -0.37 23.26
C SER A 144 5.31 -0.45 24.08
N ASP A 145 4.19 -0.09 23.48
CA ASP A 145 2.84 -0.05 24.06
C ASP A 145 1.93 -1.19 23.59
N LEU A 146 2.46 -2.15 22.82
CA LEU A 146 1.72 -3.26 22.24
C LEU A 146 2.45 -4.58 22.47
N ALA A 147 1.77 -5.52 23.16
CA ALA A 147 2.28 -6.88 23.29
C ALA A 147 2.52 -7.50 21.90
N PRO A 148 3.64 -8.22 21.68
CA PRO A 148 3.93 -8.82 20.37
C PRO A 148 2.79 -9.70 19.86
N VAL A 149 2.32 -9.43 18.64
CA VAL A 149 1.26 -10.20 17.98
C VAL A 149 1.84 -10.88 16.76
N THR A 150 1.75 -12.20 16.70
CA THR A 150 2.17 -12.99 15.55
C THR A 150 0.98 -13.65 14.85
N ARG A 151 0.95 -13.59 13.52
CA ARG A 151 -0.05 -14.28 12.70
C ARG A 151 0.59 -14.92 11.46
N THR A 152 0.16 -16.14 11.14
CA THR A 152 0.37 -16.74 9.83
C THR A 152 -0.81 -16.37 8.95
N VAL A 153 -0.54 -15.74 7.81
CA VAL A 153 -1.56 -15.25 6.87
C VAL A 153 -1.61 -16.18 5.66
N PRO A 154 -2.77 -16.83 5.41
CA PRO A 154 -2.95 -17.65 4.21
C PRO A 154 -3.07 -16.82 2.93
N TYR A 155 -2.67 -17.41 1.81
CA TYR A 155 -2.87 -16.82 0.48
C TYR A 155 -4.37 -16.67 0.16
N GLY A 156 -4.75 -15.53 -0.37
CA GLY A 156 -6.14 -15.15 -0.67
C GLY A 156 -6.86 -14.38 0.44
N GLU A 157 -6.18 -14.11 1.57
CA GLU A 157 -6.76 -13.45 2.74
C GLU A 157 -6.27 -12.00 2.93
N LEU A 158 -7.08 -11.22 3.66
CA LEU A 158 -6.68 -9.94 4.24
C LEU A 158 -6.70 -10.09 5.76
N VAL A 159 -5.67 -9.58 6.43
CA VAL A 159 -5.61 -9.57 7.89
C VAL A 159 -5.24 -8.17 8.37
N LEU A 160 -5.99 -7.66 9.36
CA LEU A 160 -5.63 -6.44 10.06
C LEU A 160 -4.90 -6.79 11.36
N MET A 161 -3.67 -6.31 11.49
CA MET A 161 -2.86 -6.42 12.70
C MET A 161 -2.76 -5.04 13.36
N PRO A 162 -2.78 -4.98 14.71
CA PRO A 162 -2.71 -3.70 15.42
C PRO A 162 -1.35 -3.02 15.19
N LEU A 163 -1.36 -1.70 15.06
CA LEU A 163 -0.21 -0.82 15.23
C LEU A 163 -0.57 0.17 16.34
N PRO A 164 0.42 0.79 17.02
CA PRO A 164 0.13 1.91 17.91
C PRO A 164 -0.47 3.08 17.12
N GLN A 165 -1.23 3.95 17.78
CA GLN A 165 -1.81 5.13 17.11
C GLN A 165 -0.74 6.16 16.75
N SER A 166 0.32 6.24 17.56
CA SER A 166 1.47 7.13 17.39
C SER A 166 2.77 6.39 17.73
N GLY A 167 3.92 7.00 17.47
CA GLY A 167 5.21 6.33 17.64
C GLY A 167 5.51 5.35 16.51
N VAL A 168 6.25 4.28 16.82
CA VAL A 168 6.73 3.31 15.83
C VAL A 168 6.47 1.87 16.28
N ALA A 169 6.35 0.97 15.30
CA ALA A 169 6.23 -0.47 15.49
C ALA A 169 7.27 -1.19 14.63
N ARG A 170 7.84 -2.28 15.16
CA ARG A 170 8.69 -3.20 14.41
C ARG A 170 7.83 -4.32 13.80
N ILE A 171 8.04 -4.56 12.51
CA ILE A 171 7.40 -5.59 11.71
C ILE A 171 8.48 -6.58 11.28
N GLU A 172 8.34 -7.82 11.72
CA GLU A 172 9.15 -8.95 11.27
C GLU A 172 8.25 -9.89 10.47
N ALA A 173 8.62 -10.17 9.23
CA ALA A 173 7.82 -11.01 8.35
C ALA A 173 8.68 -12.04 7.61
N THR A 174 8.21 -13.28 7.56
CA THR A 174 8.86 -14.37 6.81
C THR A 174 7.87 -14.87 5.76
N PRO A 175 8.14 -14.66 4.46
CA PRO A 175 7.32 -15.22 3.40
C PRO A 175 7.65 -16.70 3.18
N GLU A 176 6.68 -17.49 2.72
CA GLU A 176 6.96 -18.80 2.15
C GLU A 176 7.83 -18.67 0.87
N ARG A 177 8.55 -19.73 0.48
CA ARG A 177 9.54 -19.71 -0.63
C ARG A 177 9.04 -19.10 -1.94
N GLY A 178 7.74 -19.18 -2.22
CA GLY A 178 7.14 -18.66 -3.45
C GLY A 178 6.87 -17.16 -3.47
N PHE A 179 6.95 -16.49 -2.31
CA PHE A 179 6.55 -15.10 -2.13
C PHE A 179 7.72 -14.19 -1.81
N ASP A 180 7.59 -12.93 -2.22
CA ASP A 180 8.59 -11.88 -2.05
C ASP A 180 7.98 -10.69 -1.29
N LEU A 181 8.68 -10.17 -0.28
CA LEU A 181 8.27 -8.99 0.51
C LEU A 181 9.00 -7.71 0.10
N GLY A 182 9.80 -7.74 -0.97
CA GLY A 182 10.59 -6.62 -1.51
C GLY A 182 12.09 -6.92 -1.60
N ALA A 183 12.61 -7.87 -0.82
CA ALA A 183 14.03 -8.23 -0.76
C ALA A 183 14.39 -9.52 -1.54
N GLY A 184 13.45 -10.08 -2.29
CA GLY A 184 13.60 -11.36 -3.01
C GLY A 184 12.75 -12.48 -2.39
N LYS A 185 12.49 -13.51 -3.20
CA LYS A 185 11.66 -14.66 -2.80
C LYS A 185 12.18 -15.38 -1.56
N GLY A 186 11.28 -15.65 -0.61
CA GLY A 186 11.59 -16.35 0.64
C GLY A 186 12.47 -15.55 1.61
N ARG A 187 12.86 -14.31 1.29
CA ARG A 187 13.69 -13.49 2.16
C ARG A 187 12.83 -12.83 3.24
N PRO A 188 13.24 -12.91 4.51
CA PRO A 188 12.52 -12.22 5.57
C PRO A 188 12.65 -10.71 5.43
N LEU A 189 11.66 -10.00 5.96
CA LEU A 189 11.63 -8.56 6.11
C LEU A 189 11.67 -8.22 7.61
N ASP A 190 12.48 -7.25 7.97
CA ASP A 190 12.51 -6.62 9.28
C ASP A 190 12.53 -5.11 9.07
N ALA A 191 11.47 -4.43 9.50
CA ALA A 191 11.28 -3.01 9.25
C ALA A 191 10.61 -2.31 10.43
N THR A 192 10.91 -1.03 10.59
CA THR A 192 10.20 -0.15 11.53
C THR A 192 9.28 0.77 10.76
N VAL A 193 8.01 0.84 11.15
CA VAL A 193 7.01 1.73 10.54
C VAL A 193 6.40 2.65 11.58
N PRO A 194 5.95 3.85 11.19
CA PRO A 194 5.11 4.68 12.05
C PRO A 194 3.81 3.96 12.41
N GLY A 195 3.29 4.28 13.58
CA GLY A 195 1.92 3.96 13.96
C GLY A 195 0.88 4.59 13.02
N GLY A 196 -0.38 4.22 13.22
CA GLY A 196 -1.46 4.78 12.43
C GLY A 196 -2.84 4.34 12.89
N VAL A 197 -3.85 5.12 12.52
CA VAL A 197 -5.23 4.97 13.02
C VAL A 197 -5.97 3.73 12.49
N VAL A 198 -5.40 2.99 11.53
CA VAL A 198 -5.96 1.75 10.99
C VAL A 198 -5.16 0.54 11.47
N GLY A 199 -3.84 0.53 11.30
CA GLY A 199 -2.98 -0.61 11.62
C GLY A 199 -2.19 -1.15 10.43
N LEU A 200 -1.67 -2.37 10.57
CA LEU A 200 -0.96 -3.09 9.52
C LEU A 200 -1.96 -3.99 8.77
N ILE A 201 -2.19 -3.68 7.49
CA ILE A 201 -2.95 -4.54 6.59
C ILE A 201 -1.98 -5.54 5.97
N VAL A 202 -2.12 -6.82 6.26
CA VAL A 202 -1.42 -7.88 5.52
C VAL A 202 -2.30 -8.31 4.36
N ASP A 203 -1.90 -7.94 3.14
CA ASP A 203 -2.62 -8.24 1.90
C ASP A 203 -2.02 -9.43 1.17
N ALA A 204 -2.46 -10.63 1.55
CA ALA A 204 -2.02 -11.89 0.95
C ALA A 204 -2.89 -12.32 -0.24
N ARG A 205 -3.68 -11.42 -0.84
CA ARG A 205 -4.56 -11.76 -1.98
C ARG A 205 -3.79 -12.05 -3.28
N GLY A 206 -2.48 -11.76 -3.29
CA GLY A 206 -1.58 -11.96 -4.41
C GLY A 206 -1.20 -10.65 -5.10
N ARG A 207 0.03 -10.62 -5.61
CA ARG A 207 0.54 -9.60 -6.55
C ARG A 207 1.29 -10.31 -7.66
N GLN A 208 1.12 -9.82 -8.88
CA GLN A 208 1.73 -10.38 -10.08
C GLN A 208 1.51 -11.92 -10.20
N PRO A 209 0.24 -12.40 -10.27
CA PRO A 209 -0.99 -11.63 -10.50
C PRO A 209 -1.85 -11.41 -9.23
N PHE A 210 -2.62 -10.32 -9.24
CA PHE A 210 -3.83 -10.19 -8.41
C PHE A 210 -5.03 -10.57 -9.28
N ALA A 211 -5.86 -11.51 -8.83
CA ALA A 211 -7.02 -11.97 -9.58
C ALA A 211 -8.24 -12.16 -8.66
N LEU A 212 -9.39 -11.68 -9.12
CA LEU A 212 -10.67 -11.95 -8.49
C LEU A 212 -11.29 -13.23 -9.08
N PRO A 213 -12.10 -13.97 -8.31
CA PRO A 213 -12.85 -15.08 -8.86
C PRO A 213 -13.72 -14.64 -10.05
N ALA A 214 -13.69 -15.43 -11.14
CA ALA A 214 -14.53 -15.18 -12.32
C ALA A 214 -16.01 -15.41 -12.01
N ASP A 215 -16.31 -16.47 -11.26
CA ASP A 215 -17.65 -16.75 -10.76
C ASP A 215 -18.14 -15.60 -9.86
N ARG A 216 -19.38 -15.15 -10.12
CA ARG A 216 -19.97 -13.98 -9.46
C ARG A 216 -20.21 -14.25 -7.97
N THR A 217 -20.69 -15.44 -7.62
CA THR A 217 -21.02 -15.80 -6.24
C THR A 217 -19.76 -15.88 -5.40
N ALA A 218 -18.76 -16.64 -5.86
CA ALA A 218 -17.46 -16.75 -5.21
C ALA A 218 -16.77 -15.38 -5.07
N ARG A 219 -16.88 -14.50 -6.07
CA ARG A 219 -16.33 -13.14 -6.00
C ARG A 219 -17.01 -12.30 -4.91
N ILE A 220 -18.34 -12.32 -4.84
CA ILE A 220 -19.10 -11.57 -3.83
C ILE A 220 -18.77 -12.07 -2.42
N GLU A 221 -18.71 -13.39 -2.23
CA GLU A 221 -18.34 -14.00 -0.95
C GLU A 221 -16.95 -13.58 -0.50
N ARG A 222 -15.98 -13.60 -1.42
CA ARG A 222 -14.60 -13.20 -1.16
C ARG A 222 -14.48 -11.72 -0.79
N LEU A 223 -15.15 -10.83 -1.53
CA LEU A 223 -15.21 -9.40 -1.22
C LEU A 223 -15.83 -9.14 0.17
N ARG A 224 -16.91 -9.86 0.52
CA ARG A 224 -17.52 -9.78 1.85
C ARG A 224 -16.59 -10.28 2.94
N ALA A 225 -15.85 -11.36 2.71
CA ALA A 225 -14.88 -11.89 3.67
C ALA A 225 -13.77 -10.87 3.98
N TRP A 226 -13.20 -10.25 2.94
CA TRP A 226 -12.19 -9.20 3.09
C TRP A 226 -12.71 -7.96 3.83
N ASN A 227 -13.93 -7.51 3.50
CA ASN A 227 -14.57 -6.41 4.22
C ASN A 227 -14.76 -6.73 5.71
N ARG A 228 -15.15 -7.97 6.06
CA ARG A 228 -15.28 -8.40 7.45
C ARG A 228 -13.94 -8.49 8.17
N ALA A 229 -12.90 -8.99 7.49
CA ALA A 229 -11.57 -9.16 8.05
C ALA A 229 -10.93 -7.82 8.45
N LEU A 230 -11.21 -6.77 7.68
CA LEU A 230 -10.74 -5.41 7.98
C LEU A 230 -11.74 -4.58 8.81
N GLY A 231 -12.94 -5.10 9.09
CA GLY A 231 -14.00 -4.32 9.73
C GLY A 231 -14.38 -3.08 8.90
N ALA A 232 -14.40 -3.18 7.58
CA ALA A 232 -14.66 -2.05 6.69
C ALA A 232 -16.04 -1.43 6.88
N TYR A 233 -17.02 -2.22 7.34
CA TYR A 233 -18.39 -1.79 7.60
C TYR A 233 -18.81 -2.19 9.02
N PRO A 234 -19.81 -1.53 9.62
CA PRO A 234 -20.43 -2.01 10.85
C PRO A 234 -20.90 -3.45 10.66
N ARG A 235 -20.74 -4.27 11.69
CA ARG A 235 -21.49 -5.52 11.76
C ARG A 235 -22.90 -5.11 12.16
N GLU A 236 -23.90 -5.52 11.40
CA GLU A 236 -25.30 -5.38 11.85
C GLU A 236 -25.38 -6.01 13.25
N VAL A 237 -25.93 -5.23 14.20
CA VAL A 237 -26.16 -5.65 15.58
C VAL A 237 -27.40 -6.52 15.62
#